data_AF-A0A4V1T4J2-F1
#
_entry.id   AF-A0A4V1T4J2-F1
#
_cell.length_a   1.000
_cell.length_b   1.000
_cell.length_c   1.000
_cell.angle_alpha   90.00
_cell.angle_beta   90.00
_cell.angle_gamma   90.00
#
_symmetry.space_group_name_H-M   'P 1'
#
loop_
_entity.id
_entity.type
_entity.pdbx_description
1 polymer ?
#
loop_
_entity_poly.entity_id
_entity_poly.type
_entity_poly.pdbx_seq_one_letter_code
_entity_poly.pdbx_strand_id
1 'polypeptide(L)' 'MGQKINPIGLRLGINRTWDSRWYAGKNEYGKLLHEDVEIRKILMKELKQAAVARIIIERPHKK' A
#
# COMPACT_ATOMS: atom_id res chain seq x y z
N MET A 1 2.85 -12.33 -29.50
CA MET A 1 2.25 -12.29 -28.14
C MET A 1 2.74 -11.03 -27.44
N GLY A 2 1.86 -10.08 -27.15
CA GLY A 2 2.25 -8.78 -26.56
C GLY A 2 2.32 -8.81 -25.03
N GLN A 3 3.29 -8.11 -24.45
CA GLN A 3 3.42 -7.95 -23.01
C GLN A 3 2.27 -7.07 -22.48
N LYS A 4 1.39 -7.64 -21.66
CA LYS A 4 0.24 -6.91 -21.07
C LYS A 4 0.68 -6.19 -19.80
N ILE A 5 0.33 -4.91 -19.69
CA ILE A 5 0.59 -4.08 -18.52
C ILE A 5 -0.35 -4.45 -17.36
N ASN A 6 0.13 -4.26 -16.12
CA ASN A 6 -0.72 -4.39 -14.93
C ASN A 6 -1.81 -3.29 -14.94
N PRO A 7 -3.11 -3.66 -14.98
CA PRO A 7 -4.18 -2.69 -15.07
C PRO A 7 -4.39 -1.89 -13.78
N ILE A 8 -3.82 -2.32 -12.64
CA ILE A 8 -3.86 -1.57 -11.37
C ILE A 8 -2.92 -0.37 -11.49
N GLY A 9 -1.68 -0.59 -11.93
CA GLY A 9 -0.69 0.48 -12.13
C GLY A 9 -1.12 1.45 -13.23
N LEU A 10 -1.64 0.93 -14.34
CA LEU A 10 -2.12 1.76 -15.47
C LEU A 10 -3.23 2.75 -15.06
N ARG A 11 -4.04 2.40 -14.06
CA ARG A 11 -5.20 3.20 -13.63
C ARG A 11 -4.97 4.04 -12.37
N LEU A 12 -3.76 3.95 -11.80
CA LEU A 12 -3.39 4.68 -10.59
C LEU A 12 -3.36 6.19 -10.90
N GLY A 13 -4.08 6.98 -10.12
CA GLY A 13 -4.21 8.43 -10.33
C GLY A 13 -5.26 8.84 -11.38
N ILE A 14 -5.90 7.89 -12.07
CA ILE A 14 -7.00 8.17 -13.01
C ILE A 14 -8.35 7.80 -12.38
N ASN A 15 -8.59 6.50 -12.16
CA ASN A 15 -9.82 6.00 -11.53
C ASN A 15 -9.57 5.14 -10.28
N ARG A 16 -8.30 4.92 -9.92
CA ARG A 16 -7.90 4.21 -8.70
C ARG A 16 -6.90 5.04 -7.89
N THR A 17 -7.08 5.03 -6.57
CA THR A 17 -6.20 5.69 -5.61
C THR A 17 -5.18 4.71 -4.99
N TRP A 18 -4.10 5.25 -4.44
CA TRP A 18 -3.08 4.51 -3.69
C TRP A 18 -3.67 3.81 -2.45
N ASP A 19 -3.17 2.59 -2.19
CA ASP A 19 -3.54 1.80 -1.00
C ASP A 19 -2.72 2.21 0.25
N SER A 20 -1.62 2.96 0.09
CA SER A 20 -0.92 3.67 1.18
C SER A 20 -0.92 5.16 0.84
N ARG A 21 -1.57 5.98 1.67
CA ARG A 21 -1.75 7.43 1.47
C ARG A 21 -1.09 8.19 2.61
N TRP A 22 0.17 8.57 2.40
CA TRP A 22 0.92 9.39 3.34
C TRP A 22 2.12 10.03 2.63
N TYR A 23 2.73 11.01 3.28
CA TYR A 23 3.92 11.70 2.80
C TYR A 23 5.04 11.59 3.84
N ALA A 24 6.28 11.44 3.40
CA ALA A 24 7.45 11.49 4.27
C ALA A 24 8.65 12.10 3.55
N GLY A 25 9.58 12.66 4.33
CA GLY A 25 10.87 13.13 3.81
C GLY A 25 11.75 11.98 3.33
N LYS A 26 12.77 12.31 2.54
CA LYS A 26 13.70 11.35 1.92
C LYS A 26 14.35 10.38 2.92
N ASN A 27 14.68 10.86 4.12
CA ASN A 27 15.37 10.08 5.15
C ASN A 27 14.44 9.11 5.91
N GLU A 28 13.14 9.38 5.91
CA GLU A 28 12.15 8.63 6.70
C GLU A 28 11.35 7.66 5.82
N TYR A 29 11.18 7.98 4.53
CA TYR A 29 10.38 7.20 3.60
C TYR A 29 10.77 5.72 3.57
N GLY A 30 12.07 5.40 3.49
CA GLY A 30 12.53 4.01 3.45
C GLY A 30 12.12 3.21 4.68
N LYS A 31 12.26 3.80 5.88
CA LYS A 31 11.88 3.14 7.14
C LYS A 31 10.38 2.90 7.21
N LEU A 32 9.58 3.91 6.88
CA LEU A 32 8.12 3.84 6.90
C LEU A 32 7.58 2.84 5.87
N LEU A 33 8.20 2.76 4.69
CA LEU A 33 7.83 1.79 3.67
C LEU A 33 8.08 0.35 4.12
N HIS A 34 9.23 0.08 4.75
CA HIS A 34 9.53 -1.25 5.29
C HIS A 34 8.53 -1.66 6.37
N GLU A 35 8.18 -0.73 7.26
CA GLU A 35 7.15 -0.95 8.28
C GLU A 35 5.78 -1.27 7.64
N ASP A 36 5.34 -0.50 6.63
CA ASP A 36 4.09 -0.75 5.91
C ASP A 36 4.03 -2.14 5.26
N VAL A 37 5.15 -2.61 4.67
CA VAL A 37 5.24 -3.94 4.06
C VAL A 37 5.11 -5.03 5.12
N GLU A 38 5.75 -4.85 6.28
CA GLU A 38 5.68 -5.81 7.39
C GLU A 38 4.28 -5.88 7.99
N ILE A 39 3.65 -4.72 8.23
CA ILE A 39 2.26 -4.64 8.71
C ILE A 39 1.32 -5.39 7.76
N ARG A 40 1.42 -5.16 6.44
CA ARG A 40 0.59 -5.89 5.46
C ARG A 40 0.81 -7.39 5.51
N LYS A 41 2.06 -7.84 5.68
CA LYS A 41 2.40 -9.27 5.76
C LYS A 41 1.80 -9.94 7.00
N ILE A 42 1.87 -9.27 8.15
CA ILE A 42 1.30 -9.78 9.42
C ILE A 42 -0.23 -9.84 9.31
N LEU A 43 -0.87 -8.75 8.88
CA LEU A 43 -2.32 -8.69 8.75
C LEU A 43 -2.87 -9.73 7.77
N MET A 44 -2.21 -9.94 6.61
CA MET A 44 -2.61 -10.97 5.66
C MET A 44 -2.46 -12.39 6.21
N LYS A 45 -1.50 -12.62 7.12
CA LYS A 45 -1.29 -13.92 7.78
C LYS A 45 -2.37 -14.18 8.82
N GLU A 46 -2.65 -13.21 9.69
CA GLU A 46 -3.61 -13.35 10.78
C GLU A 46 -5.06 -13.35 10.27
N LEU A 47 -5.38 -12.46 9.34
CA LEU A 47 -6.75 -12.26 8.83
C LEU A 47 -7.07 -13.16 7.62
N LYS A 48 -6.33 -14.26 7.44
CA LYS A 48 -6.52 -15.18 6.30
C LYS A 48 -7.93 -15.76 6.25
N GLN A 49 -8.56 -15.99 7.40
CA GLN A 49 -9.93 -16.51 7.50
C GLN A 49 -11.00 -15.41 7.37
N ALA A 50 -10.64 -14.14 7.53
CA ALA A 50 -11.57 -13.02 7.52
C ALA A 50 -11.87 -12.47 6.11
N ALA A 51 -11.28 -13.06 5.05
CA ALA A 51 -11.49 -12.67 3.65
C ALA A 51 -11.32 -11.16 3.39
N VAL A 52 -10.21 -10.59 3.88
CA VAL A 52 -9.91 -9.16 3.75
C VAL A 52 -9.70 -8.77 2.28
N ALA A 53 -10.54 -7.86 1.77
CA ALA A 53 -10.49 -7.43 0.37
C ALA A 53 -9.40 -6.39 0.07
N ARG A 54 -9.11 -5.48 1.02
CA ARG A 54 -8.10 -4.41 0.84
C ARG A 54 -7.62 -3.89 2.18
N ILE A 55 -6.34 -3.52 2.25
CA ILE A 55 -5.73 -2.85 3.40
C ILE A 55 -5.32 -1.46 2.95
N ILE A 56 -5.87 -0.42 3.59
CA ILE A 56 -5.56 0.98 3.32
C ILE A 56 -4.75 1.51 4.52
N ILE A 57 -3.59 2.11 4.25
CA ILE A 57 -2.71 2.66 5.29
C ILE A 57 -2.63 4.17 5.12
N GLU A 58 -2.91 4.89 6.20
CA GLU A 58 -2.79 6.35 6.26
C GLU A 58 -1.96 6.73 7.47
N ARG A 59 -1.03 7.66 7.30
CA ARG A 59 -0.17 8.17 8.38
C ARG A 59 -0.40 9.66 8.52
N PRO A 60 -1.15 10.12 9.54
CA PRO A 60 -1.31 11.53 9.81
C PRO A 60 0.01 12.12 10.35
N HIS A 61 0.28 13.38 10.03
CA HIS A 61 1.41 14.10 10.61
C HIS A 61 1.18 14.23 12.12
N LYS A 62 2.13 13.76 12.93
CA LYS A 62 2.14 14.09 14.36
C LYS A 62 2.46 15.58 14.48
N LYS A 63 1.52 16.35 15.03
CA LYS A 63 1.79 17.70 15.54
C LYS A 63 2.79 17.64 16.69
#